data_AF-A0A1C7MZ15-F1
#
_entry.id   AF-A0A1C7MZ15-F1
#
_cell.length_a   1.000
_cell.length_b   1.000
_cell.length_c   1.000
_cell.angle_alpha   90.00
_cell.angle_beta   90.00
_cell.angle_gamma   90.00
#
_symmetry.space_group_name_H-M   'P 1'
#
loop_
_entity.id
_entity.type
_entity.pdbx_description
1 polymer ?
#
loop_
_entity_poly.entity_id
_entity_poly.type
_entity_poly.pdbx_seq_one_letter_code
_entity_poly.pdbx_strand_id
1 'polypeptide(L)'
;MAGGISLPSDENNEGVKGNLQKAKDWFNSKWNGGQDENTPLLDRQRGTMSAPRRTTFRTVVTISAIVAIFVLIGITFGLWFDNIEKEEPKPTPPGKINPEKMMLEMPSNESIRDYLKIYTSEAHLAGTENDKKQAEWTLNQFKNFGLDAKIETYYPLLNYPVSHRLALVSGPKHLRFEAKLTEDPVDEDETSKDPNVIPTFHGYSKNGTVTGRV
;
A
#
# COMPACT_ATOMS: atom_id res chain seq x y z
N MET A 1 71.41 -36.69 35.05
CA MET A 1 71.75 -35.53 34.20
C MET A 1 70.55 -35.22 33.33
N ALA A 2 70.14 -33.96 33.37
CA ALA A 2 69.03 -33.40 32.63
C ALA A 2 69.40 -33.15 31.16
N GLY A 3 68.40 -33.07 30.29
CA GLY A 3 68.54 -32.63 28.91
C GLY A 3 67.22 -32.71 28.15
N GLY A 4 66.30 -31.78 28.43
CA GLY A 4 65.09 -31.56 27.65
C GLY A 4 65.36 -30.68 26.43
N ILE A 5 64.69 -30.99 25.32
CA ILE A 5 64.86 -30.34 24.01
C ILE A 5 63.91 -29.14 23.91
N SER A 6 64.44 -27.95 23.62
CA SER A 6 63.68 -26.72 23.34
C SER A 6 63.61 -26.45 21.83
N LEU A 7 62.42 -26.02 21.37
CA LEU A 7 62.12 -25.60 19.99
C LEU A 7 62.78 -24.25 19.63
N PRO A 8 63.02 -23.96 18.33
CA PRO A 8 63.73 -22.76 17.89
C PRO A 8 62.82 -21.53 17.84
N SER A 9 63.36 -20.38 18.26
CA SER A 9 62.74 -19.05 18.24
C SER A 9 62.98 -18.34 16.91
N ASP A 10 61.94 -17.65 16.41
CA ASP A 10 61.96 -16.81 15.21
C ASP A 10 62.90 -15.59 15.33
N GLU A 11 64.03 -15.63 14.65
CA GLU A 11 65.10 -14.60 14.68
C GLU A 11 65.12 -13.69 13.43
N ASN A 12 64.01 -13.58 12.69
CA ASN A 12 63.95 -12.82 11.43
C ASN A 12 63.19 -11.48 11.49
N ASN A 13 62.80 -11.01 12.68
CA ASN A 13 61.88 -9.88 12.84
C ASN A 13 62.46 -8.62 13.54
N GLU A 14 63.79 -8.54 13.70
CA GLU A 14 64.43 -7.38 14.37
C GLU A 14 64.97 -6.31 13.39
N GLY A 15 65.53 -6.71 12.24
CA GLY A 15 66.11 -5.78 11.26
C GLY A 15 65.08 -4.86 10.58
N VAL A 16 63.91 -5.40 10.24
CA VAL A 16 62.83 -4.62 9.61
C VAL A 16 62.21 -3.64 10.61
N LYS A 17 61.98 -4.09 11.86
CA LYS A 17 61.41 -3.24 12.91
C LYS A 17 62.32 -2.08 13.28
N GLY A 18 63.64 -2.29 13.34
CA GLY A 18 64.62 -1.23 13.62
C GLY A 18 64.65 -0.14 12.55
N ASN A 19 64.57 -0.51 11.28
CA ASN A 19 64.52 0.45 10.17
C ASN A 19 63.18 1.21 10.11
N LEU A 20 62.08 0.53 10.45
CA LEU A 20 60.76 1.15 10.56
C LEU A 20 60.72 2.18 11.71
N GLN A 21 61.36 1.88 12.84
CA GLN A 21 61.42 2.76 13.99
C GLN A 21 62.22 4.02 13.67
N LYS A 22 63.40 3.89 13.05
CA LYS A 22 64.21 5.03 12.59
C LYS A 22 63.47 5.92 11.59
N ALA A 23 62.72 5.32 10.66
CA ALA A 23 61.90 6.06 9.71
C ALA A 23 60.74 6.80 10.41
N LYS A 24 60.09 6.16 11.39
CA LYS A 24 59.05 6.79 12.23
C LYS A 24 59.60 7.98 13.02
N ASP A 25 60.76 7.82 13.63
CA ASP A 25 61.37 8.86 14.46
C ASP A 25 61.83 10.05 13.60
N TRP A 26 62.44 9.78 12.43
CA TRP A 26 62.76 10.80 11.44
C TRP A 26 61.51 11.54 10.95
N PHE A 27 60.42 10.80 10.66
CA PHE A 27 59.16 11.38 10.20
C PHE A 27 58.53 12.25 11.29
N ASN A 28 58.48 11.78 12.53
CA ASN A 28 57.95 12.54 13.66
C ASN A 28 58.75 13.81 13.94
N SER A 29 60.08 13.75 13.83
CA SER A 29 60.96 14.92 13.93
C SER A 29 60.66 15.95 12.85
N LYS A 30 60.50 15.52 11.59
CA LYS A 30 60.13 16.40 10.47
C LYS A 30 58.70 16.92 10.56
N TRP A 31 57.77 16.15 11.14
CA TRP A 31 56.37 16.52 11.30
C TRP A 31 56.14 17.52 12.42
N ASN A 32 56.77 17.36 13.58
CA ASN A 32 56.52 18.21 14.75
C ASN A 32 57.50 19.39 14.89
N GLY A 33 58.59 19.41 14.11
CA GLY A 33 59.67 20.40 14.27
C GLY A 33 60.57 20.05 15.45
N GLY A 34 61.83 20.49 15.41
CA GLY A 34 62.79 20.24 16.50
C GLY A 34 62.33 20.85 17.83
N GLN A 35 62.67 20.21 18.95
CA GLN A 35 62.18 20.55 20.30
C GLN A 35 62.60 21.93 20.83
N ASP A 36 63.51 22.65 20.16
CA ASP A 36 64.17 23.82 20.76
C ASP A 36 63.62 25.19 20.31
N GLU A 37 62.63 25.25 19.41
CA GLU A 37 62.18 26.54 18.82
C GLU A 37 60.68 26.85 18.92
N ASN A 38 59.91 26.09 19.70
CA ASN A 38 58.46 26.30 19.82
C ASN A 38 58.00 27.01 21.10
N THR A 39 58.91 27.69 21.82
CA THR A 39 58.52 28.54 22.93
C THR A 39 58.02 29.88 22.39
N PRO A 40 56.71 30.22 22.51
CA PRO A 40 56.23 31.52 22.07
C PRO A 40 56.88 32.59 22.94
N LEU A 41 57.73 33.42 22.36
CA LEU A 41 58.32 34.55 23.07
C LEU A 41 57.21 35.57 23.36
N LEU A 42 57.09 35.96 24.63
CA LEU A 42 56.21 37.04 25.05
C LEU A 42 56.80 38.36 24.57
N ASP A 43 56.12 39.03 23.64
CA ASP A 43 56.46 40.40 23.29
C ASP A 43 56.14 41.31 24.48
N ARG A 44 57.20 41.81 25.13
CA ARG A 44 57.14 42.56 26.40
C ARG A 44 56.36 43.87 26.30
N GLN A 45 56.09 44.39 25.10
CA GLN A 45 55.30 45.62 24.93
C GLN A 45 53.78 45.39 24.77
N ARG A 46 53.34 44.23 24.31
CA ARG A 46 51.94 44.03 23.89
C ARG A 46 51.21 42.85 24.53
N GLY A 47 51.91 42.00 25.29
CA GLY A 47 51.27 40.96 26.11
C GLY A 47 50.49 39.89 25.33
N THR A 48 50.71 39.75 24.02
CA THR A 48 50.07 38.72 23.18
C THR A 48 51.10 37.74 22.64
N MET A 49 50.72 36.46 22.53
CA MET A 49 51.58 35.39 22.01
C MET A 49 51.71 35.49 20.49
N SER A 50 52.93 35.37 19.94
CA SER A 50 53.14 35.24 18.50
C SER A 50 52.64 33.88 18.00
N ALA A 51 51.84 33.86 16.92
CA ALA A 51 51.32 32.61 16.34
C ALA A 51 52.46 31.70 15.86
N PRO A 52 52.38 30.36 16.09
CA PRO A 52 53.45 29.43 15.72
C PRO A 52 53.65 29.41 14.20
N ARG A 53 54.93 29.44 13.75
CA ARG A 53 55.28 29.34 12.34
C ARG A 53 54.94 27.94 11.83
N ARG A 54 53.97 27.85 10.91
CA ARG A 54 53.57 26.59 10.25
C ARG A 54 54.74 26.05 9.43
N THR A 55 55.21 24.86 9.74
CA THR A 55 56.26 24.16 8.98
C THR A 55 55.72 23.82 7.58
N THR A 56 56.37 24.31 6.52
CA THR A 56 55.95 24.10 5.12
C THR A 56 55.79 22.62 4.76
N PHE A 57 56.59 21.75 5.36
CA PHE A 57 56.51 20.29 5.21
C PHE A 57 55.14 19.70 5.61
N ARG A 58 54.58 20.11 6.76
CA ARG A 58 53.25 19.64 7.21
C ARG A 58 52.16 20.03 6.23
N THR A 59 52.17 21.29 5.77
CA THR A 59 51.16 21.78 4.83
C THR A 59 51.20 21.00 3.52
N VAL A 60 52.40 20.76 2.97
CA VAL A 60 52.56 20.02 1.71
C VAL A 60 52.06 18.57 1.85
N VAL A 61 52.41 17.87 2.94
CA VAL A 61 51.97 16.48 3.16
C VAL A 61 50.46 16.39 3.38
N THR A 62 49.86 17.33 4.11
CA THR A 62 48.40 17.36 4.29
C THR A 62 47.65 17.61 2.98
N ILE A 63 48.14 18.52 2.13
CA ILE A 63 47.54 18.78 0.82
C ILE A 63 47.68 17.55 -0.08
N SER A 64 48.84 16.91 -0.13
CA SER A 64 49.03 15.69 -0.92
C SER A 64 48.14 14.54 -0.44
N ALA A 65 47.92 14.40 0.87
CA ALA A 65 47.03 13.38 1.41
C ALA A 65 45.57 13.65 1.04
N ILE A 66 45.12 14.91 1.10
CA ILE A 66 43.77 15.32 0.68
C ILE A 66 43.57 15.04 -0.82
N VAL A 67 44.54 15.38 -1.67
CA VAL A 67 44.47 15.11 -3.12
C VAL A 67 44.39 13.61 -3.39
N ALA A 68 45.20 12.79 -2.71
CA ALA A 68 45.15 11.34 -2.84
C ALA A 68 43.79 10.75 -2.42
N ILE A 69 43.17 11.29 -1.37
CA ILE A 69 41.82 10.90 -0.94
C ILE A 69 40.78 11.25 -2.01
N PHE A 70 40.84 12.44 -2.61
CA PHE A 70 39.90 12.82 -3.68
C PHE A 70 40.05 11.94 -4.93
N VAL A 71 41.27 11.56 -5.28
CA VAL A 71 41.53 10.63 -6.40
C VAL A 71 40.95 9.25 -6.09
N LEU A 72 41.17 8.73 -4.87
CA LEU A 72 40.59 7.46 -4.44
C LEU A 72 39.06 7.49 -4.45
N ILE A 73 38.45 8.58 -3.96
CA ILE A 73 36.99 8.77 -4.01
C ILE A 73 36.50 8.78 -5.45
N GLY A 74 37.17 9.51 -6.35
CA GLY A 74 36.82 9.54 -7.78
C GLY A 74 36.90 8.17 -8.45
N ILE A 75 37.93 7.37 -8.14
CA ILE A 75 38.06 6.00 -8.65
C ILE A 75 36.95 5.10 -8.09
N THR A 76 36.67 5.17 -6.79
CA THR A 76 35.57 4.39 -6.18
C THR A 76 34.21 4.81 -6.71
N PHE A 77 34.01 6.10 -7.01
CA PHE A 77 32.76 6.62 -7.56
C PHE A 77 32.57 6.20 -9.02
N GLY A 78 33.62 6.22 -9.84
CA GLY A 78 33.58 5.70 -11.21
C GLY A 78 33.24 4.21 -11.26
N LEU A 79 33.92 3.39 -10.43
CA LEU A 79 33.63 1.95 -10.32
C LEU A 79 32.22 1.66 -9.77
N TRP A 80 31.65 2.56 -8.97
CA TRP A 80 30.27 2.45 -8.49
C TRP A 80 29.26 2.87 -9.56
N PHE A 81 29.52 3.93 -10.32
CA PHE A 81 28.65 4.42 -11.40
C PHE A 81 28.56 3.45 -12.59
N ASP A 82 29.67 2.82 -12.98
CA ASP A 82 29.69 1.81 -14.06
C ASP A 82 28.85 0.56 -13.70
N ASN A 83 28.59 0.32 -12.41
CA ASN A 83 27.73 -0.77 -11.94
C ASN A 83 26.26 -0.34 -11.73
N ILE A 84 25.93 0.94 -11.85
CA ILE A 84 24.55 1.45 -11.73
C ILE A 84 23.82 1.41 -13.08
N GLU A 85 24.53 1.41 -14.22
CA GLU A 85 23.90 1.35 -15.54
C GLU A 85 23.50 -0.06 -16.00
N LYS A 86 23.73 -1.10 -15.19
CA LYS A 86 23.19 -2.45 -15.42
C LYS A 86 21.80 -2.63 -14.77
N GLU A 87 20.94 -1.62 -14.87
CA GLU A 87 19.51 -1.84 -14.65
C GLU A 87 18.95 -2.60 -15.87
N GLU A 88 18.26 -3.72 -15.62
CA GLU A 88 17.40 -4.34 -16.61
C GLU A 88 16.43 -3.30 -17.19
N PRO A 89 16.00 -3.42 -18.47
CA PRO A 89 15.12 -2.44 -19.08
C PRO A 89 13.88 -2.25 -18.23
N LYS A 90 13.75 -1.07 -17.60
CA LYS A 90 12.54 -0.66 -16.90
C LYS A 90 11.38 -0.80 -17.90
N PRO A 91 10.28 -1.49 -17.56
CA PRO A 91 9.13 -1.53 -18.44
C PRO A 91 8.74 -0.09 -18.77
N THR A 92 8.59 0.20 -20.06
CA THR A 92 8.11 1.49 -20.55
C THR A 92 6.93 1.94 -19.69
N PRO A 93 6.94 3.16 -19.12
CA PRO A 93 5.80 3.63 -18.35
C PRO A 93 4.57 3.47 -19.25
N PRO A 94 3.47 2.84 -18.78
CA PRO A 94 2.27 2.74 -19.58
C PRO A 94 1.94 4.14 -20.07
N GLY A 95 1.84 4.32 -21.38
CA GLY A 95 1.55 5.62 -21.98
C GLY A 95 0.37 6.23 -21.24
N LYS A 96 0.48 7.52 -20.85
CA LYS A 96 -0.46 8.21 -19.93
C LYS A 96 -1.86 7.61 -20.00
N ILE A 97 -2.19 6.75 -19.04
CA ILE A 97 -3.53 6.17 -18.94
C ILE A 97 -4.46 7.36 -18.77
N ASN A 98 -5.40 7.56 -19.70
CA ASN A 98 -6.46 8.52 -19.53
C ASN A 98 -7.59 7.81 -18.77
N PRO A 99 -7.74 8.04 -17.44
CA PRO A 99 -8.70 7.31 -16.64
C PRO A 99 -10.14 7.59 -17.06
N GLU A 100 -10.41 8.79 -17.57
CA GLU A 100 -11.72 9.17 -18.12
C GLU A 100 -12.07 8.30 -19.32
N LYS A 101 -11.15 8.17 -20.28
CA LYS A 101 -11.36 7.31 -21.46
C LYS A 101 -11.58 5.85 -21.05
N MET A 102 -10.77 5.34 -20.12
CA MET A 102 -10.92 3.98 -19.60
C MET A 102 -12.29 3.78 -18.93
N MET A 103 -12.74 4.74 -18.11
CA MET A 103 -14.06 4.69 -17.46
C MET A 103 -15.20 4.69 -18.47
N LEU A 104 -15.08 5.42 -19.58
CA LEU A 104 -16.08 5.47 -20.63
C LEU A 104 -16.11 4.21 -21.49
N GLU A 105 -14.98 3.52 -21.66
CA GLU A 105 -14.85 2.31 -22.49
C GLU A 105 -15.12 1.01 -21.72
N MET A 106 -15.02 1.01 -20.39
CA MET A 106 -15.21 -0.20 -19.56
C MET A 106 -16.64 -0.78 -19.55
N PRO A 107 -17.73 0.02 -19.49
CA PRO A 107 -19.08 -0.52 -19.48
C PRO A 107 -19.42 -1.27 -20.78
N SER A 108 -20.04 -2.44 -20.67
CA SER A 108 -20.45 -3.25 -21.82
C SER A 108 -21.96 -3.54 -21.79
N ASN A 109 -22.60 -3.50 -22.96
CA ASN A 109 -24.02 -3.82 -23.09
C ASN A 109 -24.32 -5.28 -22.73
N GLU A 110 -23.37 -6.19 -23.01
CA GLU A 110 -23.50 -7.62 -22.70
C GLU A 110 -23.50 -7.84 -21.18
N SER A 111 -22.54 -7.28 -20.45
CA SER A 111 -22.50 -7.40 -18.98
C SER A 111 -23.73 -6.79 -18.32
N ILE A 112 -24.19 -5.62 -18.78
CA ILE A 112 -25.42 -4.99 -18.25
C ILE A 112 -26.62 -5.91 -18.45
N ARG A 113 -26.77 -6.50 -19.66
CA ARG A 113 -27.86 -7.41 -19.98
C ARG A 113 -27.82 -8.66 -19.10
N ASP A 114 -26.65 -9.27 -18.94
CA ASP A 114 -26.49 -10.49 -18.15
C ASP A 114 -26.74 -10.24 -16.67
N TYR A 115 -26.23 -9.14 -16.13
CA TYR A 115 -26.46 -8.76 -14.73
C TYR A 115 -27.93 -8.44 -14.48
N LEU A 116 -28.58 -7.71 -15.39
CA LEU A 116 -30.02 -7.43 -15.28
C LEU A 116 -30.82 -8.72 -15.23
N LYS A 117 -30.51 -9.67 -16.12
CA LYS A 117 -31.20 -10.97 -16.16
C LYS A 117 -31.08 -11.73 -14.83
N ILE A 118 -29.96 -11.62 -14.14
CA ILE A 118 -29.75 -12.25 -12.83
C ILE A 118 -30.55 -11.51 -11.74
N TYR A 119 -30.50 -10.18 -11.71
CA TYR A 119 -31.22 -9.41 -10.69
C TYR A 119 -32.74 -9.47 -10.84
N THR A 120 -33.25 -9.72 -12.05
CA THR A 120 -34.69 -9.82 -12.32
C THR A 120 -35.18 -11.26 -12.50
N SER A 121 -34.40 -12.28 -12.11
CA SER A 121 -34.83 -13.68 -12.30
C SER A 121 -35.75 -14.22 -11.21
N GLU A 122 -35.75 -13.58 -10.03
CA GLU A 122 -36.51 -14.01 -8.86
C GLU A 122 -37.01 -12.78 -8.09
N ALA A 123 -38.15 -12.90 -7.42
CA ALA A 123 -38.62 -11.84 -6.52
C ALA A 123 -37.67 -11.67 -5.33
N HIS A 124 -37.29 -10.42 -5.04
CA HIS A 124 -36.24 -10.08 -4.06
C HIS A 124 -36.70 -8.97 -3.09
N LEU A 125 -37.88 -9.14 -2.49
CA LEU A 125 -38.38 -8.17 -1.51
C LEU A 125 -37.43 -8.10 -0.30
N ALA A 126 -37.19 -6.89 0.19
CA ALA A 126 -36.28 -6.64 1.31
C ALA A 126 -36.52 -7.60 2.47
N GLY A 127 -35.46 -8.20 3.02
CA GLY A 127 -35.50 -9.12 4.16
C GLY A 127 -35.89 -10.58 3.84
N THR A 128 -36.16 -10.91 2.58
CA THR A 128 -36.38 -12.29 2.13
C THR A 128 -35.07 -13.05 1.89
N GLU A 129 -35.14 -14.38 1.73
CA GLU A 129 -33.97 -15.20 1.37
C GLU A 129 -33.39 -14.81 0.00
N ASN A 130 -34.23 -14.46 -0.98
CA ASN A 130 -33.78 -14.07 -2.31
C ASN A 130 -33.08 -12.70 -2.29
N ASP A 131 -33.57 -11.75 -1.48
CA ASP A 131 -32.87 -10.47 -1.24
C ASP A 131 -31.44 -10.71 -0.70
N LYS A 132 -31.30 -11.63 0.26
CA LYS A 132 -29.97 -12.05 0.75
C LYS A 132 -29.10 -12.67 -0.35
N LYS A 133 -29.65 -13.58 -1.17
CA LYS A 133 -28.90 -14.17 -2.30
C LYS A 133 -28.39 -13.10 -3.27
N GLN A 134 -29.21 -12.08 -3.55
CA GLN A 134 -28.78 -10.97 -4.41
C GLN A 134 -27.63 -10.18 -3.78
N ALA A 135 -27.72 -9.85 -2.49
CA ALA A 135 -26.64 -9.18 -1.78
C ALA A 135 -25.32 -9.99 -1.79
N GLU A 136 -25.41 -11.31 -1.60
CA GLU A 136 -24.25 -12.22 -1.69
C GLU A 136 -23.68 -12.29 -3.12
N TRP A 137 -24.54 -12.29 -4.13
CA TRP A 137 -24.11 -12.24 -5.54
C TRP A 137 -23.36 -10.95 -5.84
N THR A 138 -23.89 -9.79 -5.43
CA THR A 138 -23.25 -8.48 -5.60
C THR A 138 -21.90 -8.42 -4.88
N LEU A 139 -21.82 -8.95 -3.64
CA LEU A 139 -20.57 -9.06 -2.89
C LEU A 139 -19.51 -9.83 -3.68
N ASN A 140 -19.90 -10.96 -4.27
CA ASN A 140 -18.99 -11.77 -5.08
C ASN A 140 -18.52 -11.03 -6.34
N GLN A 141 -19.40 -10.27 -7.02
CA GLN A 141 -19.00 -9.43 -8.15
C GLN A 141 -17.96 -8.39 -7.73
N PHE A 142 -18.20 -7.68 -6.62
CA PHE A 142 -17.26 -6.66 -6.13
C PHE A 142 -15.89 -7.25 -5.78
N LYS A 143 -15.87 -8.41 -5.13
CA LYS A 143 -14.61 -9.13 -4.85
C LYS A 143 -13.90 -9.55 -6.13
N ASN A 144 -14.62 -10.03 -7.13
CA ASN A 144 -14.05 -10.39 -8.44
C ASN A 144 -13.48 -9.17 -9.18
N PHE A 145 -14.03 -7.97 -8.96
CA PHE A 145 -13.49 -6.71 -9.48
C PHE A 145 -12.27 -6.20 -8.70
N GLY A 146 -11.87 -6.89 -7.63
CA GLY A 146 -10.74 -6.50 -6.77
C GLY A 146 -11.08 -5.48 -5.69
N LEU A 147 -12.37 -5.27 -5.39
CA LEU A 147 -12.81 -4.38 -4.31
C LEU A 147 -12.82 -5.11 -2.97
N ASP A 148 -12.39 -4.41 -1.91
CA ASP A 148 -12.60 -4.84 -0.53
C ASP A 148 -14.05 -4.52 -0.11
N ALA A 149 -14.92 -5.52 -0.23
CA ALA A 149 -16.35 -5.40 0.00
C ALA A 149 -16.83 -6.33 1.12
N LYS A 150 -17.84 -5.86 1.88
CA LYS A 150 -18.53 -6.59 2.94
C LYS A 150 -20.03 -6.28 2.94
N ILE A 151 -20.82 -7.21 3.47
CA ILE A 151 -22.26 -6.99 3.72
C ILE A 151 -22.41 -6.42 5.12
N GLU A 152 -23.09 -5.28 5.23
CA GLU A 152 -23.50 -4.68 6.50
C GLU A 152 -24.99 -4.97 6.71
N THR A 153 -25.33 -5.55 7.86
CA THR A 153 -26.71 -5.97 8.16
C THR A 153 -27.35 -5.04 9.18
N TYR A 154 -28.55 -4.58 8.86
CA TYR A 154 -29.40 -3.78 9.74
C TYR A 154 -30.73 -4.47 9.98
N TYR A 155 -31.41 -4.08 11.06
CA TYR A 155 -32.70 -4.66 11.46
C TYR A 155 -33.78 -3.58 11.48
N PRO A 156 -34.16 -3.01 10.32
CA PRO A 156 -35.27 -2.06 10.25
C PRO A 156 -36.60 -2.77 10.53
N LEU A 157 -37.60 -2.00 10.94
CA LEU A 157 -38.97 -2.50 10.99
C LEU A 157 -39.49 -2.69 9.56
N LEU A 158 -39.79 -3.92 9.18
CA LEU A 158 -40.49 -4.28 7.94
C LEU A 158 -41.79 -5.01 8.29
N ASN A 159 -42.76 -4.98 7.37
CA ASN A 159 -44.00 -5.74 7.48
C ASN A 159 -44.29 -6.47 6.17
N TYR A 160 -44.91 -7.65 6.30
CA TYR A 160 -45.31 -8.49 5.18
C TYR A 160 -46.79 -8.86 5.32
N PRO A 161 -47.50 -9.09 4.21
CA PRO A 161 -48.90 -9.47 4.27
C PRO A 161 -49.04 -10.92 4.76
N VAL A 162 -49.96 -11.14 5.70
CA VAL A 162 -50.41 -12.49 6.09
C VAL A 162 -51.64 -12.90 5.27
N SER A 163 -52.56 -11.96 5.07
CA SER A 163 -53.77 -12.14 4.27
C SER A 163 -54.31 -10.78 3.83
N HIS A 164 -54.97 -10.74 2.68
CA HIS A 164 -55.68 -9.56 2.18
C HIS A 164 -57.00 -9.95 1.51
N ARG A 165 -57.97 -9.03 1.48
CA ARG A 165 -59.26 -9.25 0.81
C ARG A 165 -59.94 -7.91 0.54
N LEU A 166 -60.51 -7.79 -0.66
CA LEU A 166 -61.38 -6.67 -1.02
C LEU A 166 -62.62 -7.23 -1.72
N ALA A 167 -63.80 -6.96 -1.16
CA ALA A 167 -65.05 -7.48 -1.71
C ALA A 167 -66.25 -6.57 -1.45
N LEU A 168 -67.19 -6.55 -2.40
CA LEU A 168 -68.52 -6.01 -2.22
C LEU A 168 -69.37 -7.02 -1.43
N VAL A 169 -69.55 -6.75 -0.13
CA VAL A 169 -70.22 -7.66 0.82
C VAL A 169 -71.73 -7.40 0.97
N SER A 170 -72.22 -6.28 0.45
CA SER A 170 -73.60 -5.81 0.57
C SER A 170 -74.26 -5.63 -0.80
N GLY A 171 -75.59 -5.67 -0.87
CA GLY A 171 -76.37 -5.50 -2.10
C GLY A 171 -76.83 -6.80 -2.77
N PRO A 172 -77.49 -6.68 -3.95
CA PRO A 172 -77.96 -7.82 -4.73
C PRO A 172 -76.83 -8.81 -5.01
N LYS A 173 -77.11 -10.12 -4.89
CA LYS A 173 -76.08 -11.17 -5.06
C LYS A 173 -75.33 -11.09 -6.39
N HIS A 174 -76.01 -10.71 -7.47
CA HIS A 174 -75.42 -10.58 -8.80
C HIS A 174 -74.47 -9.38 -8.97
N LEU A 175 -74.44 -8.46 -8.00
CA LEU A 175 -73.52 -7.32 -7.96
C LEU A 175 -72.39 -7.51 -6.94
N ARG A 176 -72.37 -8.63 -6.21
CA ARG A 176 -71.26 -8.95 -5.31
C ARG A 176 -70.04 -9.33 -6.14
N PHE A 177 -68.89 -8.78 -5.75
CA PHE A 177 -67.62 -8.98 -6.42
C PHE A 177 -66.53 -9.15 -5.37
N GLU A 178 -65.57 -10.00 -5.63
CA GLU A 178 -64.37 -10.18 -4.82
C GLU A 178 -63.16 -10.00 -5.72
N ALA A 179 -62.29 -9.06 -5.35
CA ALA A 179 -61.09 -8.76 -6.13
C ALA A 179 -60.08 -9.90 -5.94
N LYS A 180 -59.45 -10.33 -7.05
CA LYS A 180 -58.41 -11.36 -7.06
C LYS A 180 -57.18 -10.93 -6.24
N LEU A 181 -56.84 -9.63 -6.28
CA LEU A 181 -55.67 -9.02 -5.63
C LEU A 181 -54.32 -9.65 -6.00
N THR A 182 -54.28 -10.37 -7.11
CA THR A 182 -53.06 -10.90 -7.72
C THR A 182 -53.05 -10.49 -9.18
N GLU A 183 -51.86 -10.29 -9.71
CA GLU A 183 -51.68 -10.03 -11.14
C GLU A 183 -51.95 -11.32 -11.94
N ASP A 184 -52.17 -11.18 -13.23
CA ASP A 184 -52.26 -12.31 -14.15
C ASP A 184 -50.86 -12.63 -14.68
N PRO A 185 -50.50 -13.92 -14.80
CA PRO A 185 -49.21 -14.30 -15.36
C PRO A 185 -49.11 -13.85 -16.82
N VAL A 186 -47.90 -13.47 -17.23
CA VAL A 186 -47.55 -13.02 -18.56
C VAL A 186 -46.67 -14.08 -19.21
N ASP A 187 -47.01 -14.50 -20.44
CA ASP A 187 -46.34 -15.63 -21.08
C ASP A 187 -44.86 -15.38 -21.33
N GLU A 188 -44.49 -14.13 -21.65
CA GLU A 188 -43.11 -13.69 -21.92
C GLU A 188 -42.27 -13.44 -20.65
N ASP A 189 -42.88 -13.43 -19.46
CA ASP A 189 -42.22 -13.19 -18.19
C ASP A 189 -42.38 -14.39 -17.26
N GLU A 190 -41.36 -15.25 -17.23
CA GLU A 190 -41.35 -16.41 -16.35
C GLU A 190 -41.44 -16.05 -14.86
N THR A 191 -41.00 -14.86 -14.45
CA THR A 191 -41.08 -14.43 -13.04
C THR A 191 -42.50 -14.08 -12.62
N SER A 192 -43.35 -13.66 -13.55
CA SER A 192 -44.78 -13.44 -13.31
C SER A 192 -45.54 -14.74 -12.96
N LYS A 193 -44.93 -15.90 -13.25
CA LYS A 193 -45.47 -17.23 -12.97
C LYS A 193 -44.95 -17.83 -11.66
N ASP A 194 -44.09 -17.12 -10.91
CA ASP A 194 -43.52 -17.61 -9.67
C ASP A 194 -44.62 -17.80 -8.59
N PRO A 195 -44.82 -19.02 -8.08
CA PRO A 195 -45.83 -19.29 -7.06
C PRO A 195 -45.50 -18.65 -5.70
N ASN A 196 -44.26 -18.19 -5.48
CA ASN A 196 -43.81 -17.60 -4.22
C ASN A 196 -43.88 -16.06 -4.21
N VAL A 197 -44.55 -15.45 -5.19
CA VAL A 197 -44.75 -14.00 -5.22
C VAL A 197 -45.51 -13.54 -3.98
N ILE A 198 -44.98 -12.49 -3.36
CA ILE A 198 -45.58 -11.90 -2.17
C ILE A 198 -46.89 -11.20 -2.58
N PRO A 199 -48.02 -11.50 -1.91
CA PRO A 199 -49.31 -10.90 -2.23
C PRO A 199 -49.26 -9.38 -2.21
N THR A 200 -50.08 -8.72 -3.03
CA THR A 200 -50.15 -7.26 -3.07
C THR A 200 -50.51 -6.67 -1.70
N PHE A 201 -49.77 -5.67 -1.24
CA PHE A 201 -50.05 -5.06 0.07
C PHE A 201 -49.54 -3.64 0.15
N HIS A 202 -50.01 -2.91 1.15
CA HIS A 202 -49.52 -1.58 1.48
C HIS A 202 -48.60 -1.67 2.70
N GLY A 203 -47.34 -1.27 2.53
CA GLY A 203 -46.36 -1.21 3.60
C GLY A 203 -46.87 -0.39 4.79
N TYR A 204 -46.60 -0.88 6.00
CA TYR A 204 -46.97 -0.27 7.29
C TYR A 204 -48.46 -0.03 7.55
N SER A 205 -49.36 -0.55 6.71
CA SER A 205 -50.80 -0.44 6.97
C SER A 205 -51.21 -1.19 8.22
N LYS A 206 -52.13 -0.59 8.99
CA LYS A 206 -52.71 -1.21 10.18
C LYS A 206 -53.52 -2.45 9.78
N ASN A 207 -53.38 -3.53 10.55
CA ASN A 207 -54.21 -4.71 10.39
C ASN A 207 -55.65 -4.43 10.85
N GLY A 208 -56.62 -5.03 10.15
CA GLY A 208 -58.02 -4.96 10.54
C GLY A 208 -58.96 -5.19 9.36
N THR A 209 -60.24 -5.35 9.67
CA THR A 209 -61.31 -5.42 8.67
C THR A 209 -62.18 -4.18 8.79
N VAL A 210 -62.36 -3.47 7.69
CA VAL A 210 -63.21 -2.28 7.62
C VAL A 210 -64.26 -2.51 6.54
N THR A 211 -65.50 -2.13 6.84
CA THR A 211 -66.62 -2.17 5.90
C THR A 211 -67.25 -0.78 5.86
N GLY A 212 -67.49 -0.24 4.67
CA GLY A 212 -68.06 1.09 4.49
C GLY A 212 -68.78 1.22 3.16
N ARG A 213 -69.43 2.37 2.97
CA ARG A 213 -69.91 2.79 1.65
C ARG A 213 -68.71 3.34 0.87
N VAL A 214 -68.57 2.89 -0.38
CA VAL A 214 -67.58 3.37 -1.36
C VAL A 214 -68.27 4.33 -2.30
#